data_AF-X1GGT1-F1
#
_entry.id   AF-X1GGT1-F1
#
_cell.length_a   1.000
_cell.length_b   1.000
_cell.length_c   1.000
_cell.angle_alpha   90.00
_cell.angle_beta   90.00
_cell.angle_gamma   90.00
#
_symmetry.space_group_name_H-M   'P 1'
#
loop_
_entity.id
_entity.type
_entity.pdbx_description
1 polymer ?
#
loop_
_entity_poly.entity_id
_entity_poly.type
_entity_poly.pdbx_seq_one_letter_code
_entity_poly.pdbx_strand_id
1 'polypeptide(L)' 'MDDQHYGTRDKRGDWSPKDPIEIAPFYRLPWKPRELLGWLKGFFLPWNAAFMA' A
#
# COMPACT_ATOMS: atom_id res chain seq x y z
N MET A 1 -12.03 2.28 -13.45
CA MET A 1 -11.10 1.55 -12.58
C MET A 1 -11.23 0.10 -12.97
N ASP A 2 -10.12 -0.60 -13.24
CA ASP A 2 -10.16 -2.03 -13.50
C ASP A 2 -9.90 -2.78 -12.19
N ASP A 3 -10.99 -3.16 -11.54
CA ASP A 3 -10.98 -3.74 -10.20
C ASP A 3 -10.35 -5.14 -10.18
N GLN A 4 -10.21 -5.78 -11.36
CA GLN A 4 -9.59 -7.10 -11.48
C GLN A 4 -8.09 -7.10 -11.18
N HIS A 5 -7.43 -5.93 -11.28
CA HIS A 5 -6.02 -5.82 -10.91
C HIS A 5 -5.79 -5.89 -9.38
N TYR A 6 -6.83 -5.58 -8.58
CA TYR A 6 -6.72 -5.42 -7.13
C TYR A 6 -7.46 -6.49 -6.33
N GLY A 7 -8.25 -7.31 -6.99
CA GLY A 7 -9.02 -8.36 -6.36
C GLY A 7 -9.70 -9.25 -7.39
N THR A 8 -10.35 -10.29 -6.89
CA THR A 8 -11.15 -11.19 -7.73
C THR A 8 -12.61 -11.01 -7.39
N ARG A 9 -13.45 -11.08 -8.43
CA ARG A 9 -14.90 -11.08 -8.28
C ARG A 9 -15.41 -12.47 -8.61
N ASP A 10 -16.22 -13.03 -7.73
CA ASP A 10 -16.80 -14.35 -7.96
C ASP A 10 -17.97 -14.26 -8.98
N LYS A 11 -18.52 -15.42 -9.34
CA LYS A 11 -19.66 -15.49 -10.29
C LYS A 11 -20.97 -14.94 -9.72
N ARG A 12 -21.07 -14.73 -8.41
CA ARG A 12 -22.23 -14.13 -7.72
C ARG A 12 -22.11 -12.60 -7.65
N GLY A 13 -20.91 -12.08 -7.93
CA GLY A 13 -20.62 -10.66 -7.87
C GLY A 13 -19.97 -10.22 -6.57
N ASP A 14 -19.58 -11.13 -5.68
CA ASP A 14 -18.86 -10.83 -4.45
C ASP A 14 -17.38 -10.55 -4.77
N TRP A 15 -16.85 -9.45 -4.24
CA TRP A 15 -15.47 -9.04 -4.46
C TRP A 15 -14.59 -9.40 -3.26
N SER A 16 -13.40 -9.92 -3.53
CA SER A 16 -12.38 -10.21 -2.53
C SER A 16 -11.03 -9.61 -2.93
N PRO A 17 -10.30 -8.96 -2.01
CA PRO A 17 -9.01 -8.37 -2.31
C PRO A 17 -7.99 -9.46 -2.66
N LYS A 18 -7.02 -9.11 -3.52
CA LYS A 18 -5.94 -10.03 -3.91
C LYS A 18 -4.94 -10.25 -2.77
N ASP A 19 -4.61 -9.18 -2.07
CA ASP A 19 -3.60 -9.17 -1.01
C ASP A 19 -4.27 -8.79 0.33
N PRO A 20 -3.81 -9.35 1.46
CA PRO A 20 -4.28 -8.95 2.76
C PRO A 20 -3.92 -7.49 3.07
N ILE A 21 -4.71 -6.85 3.92
CA ILE A 21 -4.41 -5.50 4.41
C ILE A 21 -3.15 -5.58 5.29
N GLU A 22 -2.10 -4.86 4.89
CA GLU A 22 -0.88 -4.75 5.68
C GLU A 22 -0.83 -3.45 6.48
N ILE A 23 -0.28 -3.52 7.70
CA ILE A 23 0.08 -2.34 8.49
C ILE A 23 1.41 -1.75 7.99
N ALA A 24 1.66 -0.48 8.33
CA ALA A 24 2.85 0.22 7.88
C ALA A 24 4.15 -0.52 8.29
N PRO A 25 5.19 -0.50 7.45
CA PRO A 25 6.35 -1.39 7.60
C PRO A 25 7.17 -1.14 8.87
N PHE A 26 7.11 0.04 9.48
CA PHE A 26 7.79 0.33 10.75
C PHE A 26 7.07 -0.26 11.98
N TYR A 27 5.80 -0.66 11.84
CA TYR A 27 5.06 -1.41 12.88
C TYR A 27 5.22 -2.94 12.76
N ARG A 28 5.81 -3.44 11.67
CA ARG A 28 6.01 -4.90 11.45
C ARG A 28 7.41 -5.32 11.85
N LEU A 29 7.53 -6.37 12.65
CA LEU A 29 8.82 -6.99 12.98
C LEU A 29 8.95 -8.37 12.28
N PRO A 30 10.11 -8.70 11.70
CA PRO A 30 11.32 -7.89 11.62
C PRO A 30 11.21 -6.76 10.58
N TRP A 31 11.94 -5.66 10.81
CA TRP A 31 11.97 -4.55 9.86
C TRP A 31 12.60 -4.97 8.54
N LYS A 32 11.98 -4.54 7.43
CA LYS A 32 12.48 -4.77 6.07
C LYS A 32 12.93 -3.42 5.47
N PRO A 33 14.24 -3.17 5.35
CA PRO A 33 14.77 -1.86 4.91
C PRO A 33 14.22 -1.38 3.57
N ARG A 34 14.02 -2.30 2.62
CA ARG A 34 13.47 -1.98 1.29
C ARG A 34 12.04 -1.44 1.37
N GLU A 35 11.20 -2.02 2.22
CA GLU A 35 9.80 -1.59 2.38
C GLU A 35 9.74 -0.23 3.10
N LEU A 36 10.61 0.00 4.08
CA LEU A 36 10.75 1.30 4.75
C LEU A 36 11.17 2.41 3.76
N LEU A 37 12.15 2.15 2.89
CA LEU A 37 12.57 3.12 1.86
C LEU A 37 11.45 3.43 0.86
N GLY A 38 10.69 2.40 0.45
CA GLY A 38 9.51 2.59 -0.40
C GLY A 38 8.44 3.46 0.29
N TRP A 39 8.17 3.19 1.56
CA TRP A 39 7.25 3.98 2.36
C TRP A 39 7.70 5.44 2.51
N LEU A 40 8.99 5.69 2.79
CA LEU A 40 9.53 7.04 2.89
C LEU A 40 9.33 7.83 1.59
N LYS A 41 9.54 7.22 0.42
CA LYS A 41 9.28 7.91 -0.86
C LYS A 41 7.83 8.36 -0.99
N GLY A 42 6.88 7.49 -0.66
CA GLY A 42 5.44 7.84 -0.67
C GLY A 42 5.04 8.83 0.42
N PHE A 43 5.75 8.83 1.55
CA PHE A 43 5.51 9.78 2.63
C PHE A 43 6.04 11.18 2.27
N PHE A 44 7.24 11.29 1.71
CA PHE A 44 7.86 12.58 1.42
C PHE A 44 7.38 13.22 0.11
N LEU A 45 6.95 12.43 -0.88
CA LEU A 45 6.65 12.93 -2.21
C LEU A 45 5.19 12.72 -2.63
N PRO A 46 4.63 13.62 -3.47
CA PRO A 46 5.16 14.94 -3.83
C PRO A 46 4.79 16.02 -2.80
N TRP A 47 3.68 15.81 -2.08
CA TRP A 47 3.03 16.87 -1.30
C TRP A 47 3.85 17.30 -0.09
N ASN A 48 4.37 16.36 0.70
CA ASN A 48 5.15 16.73 1.88
C ASN A 48 6.45 17.47 1.51
N ALA A 49 7.05 17.17 0.37
CA ALA A 49 8.21 17.93 -0.13
C ALA A 49 7.87 19.37 -0.53
N ALA A 50 6.62 19.65 -0.93
CA ALA A 50 6.17 20.99 -1.28
C ALA A 50 5.74 21.84 -0.06
N PHE A 51 5.36 21.20 1.05
CA PHE A 51 4.74 21.88 2.21
C PHE A 51 5.46 21.68 3.55
N MET A 52 6.56 20.92 3.62
CA MET A 52 7.43 20.90 4.80
C MET A 52 8.39 22.09 4.75
N ALA A 53 7.95 23.24 5.26
CA ALA A 53 8.75 24.43 5.55
C ALA A 53 8.20 25.13 6.79
#